data_AF-A0A2K6FEI0-F1
#
_entry.id   AF-A0A2K6FEI0-F1
#
_cell.length_a   1.000
_cell.length_b   1.000
_cell.length_c   1.000
_cell.angle_alpha   90.00
_cell.angle_beta   90.00
_cell.angle_gamma   90.00
#
_symmetry.space_group_name_H-M   'P 1'
#
loop_
_entity.id
_entity.type
_entity.pdbx_description
1 polymer ?
#
loop_
_entity_poly.entity_id
_entity_poly.type
_entity_poly.pdbx_seq_one_letter_code
_entity_poly.pdbx_strand_id
1 'polypeptide(L)'
;MSAGADGGGGAAVAVESAEGGPLEDGFVPSALGTREHWDAVYERELQTFQEYGDTGEIWFGEESMNRLIRWMQKHKIPLDASMLDIGTGNGVFLVELVDLYWFLLA
;
A
#
# COMPACT_ATOMS: atom_id res chain seq x y z
N MET A 1 -44.66 16.24 -45.29
CA MET A 1 -45.23 15.01 -44.70
C MET A 1 -44.10 13.98 -44.68
N SER A 2 -43.74 13.52 -43.49
CA SER A 2 -42.47 12.89 -43.15
C SER A 2 -42.26 11.54 -43.82
N ALA A 3 -41.04 11.30 -44.32
CA ALA A 3 -40.54 9.99 -44.74
C ALA A 3 -39.87 9.30 -43.55
N GLY A 4 -40.02 7.97 -43.50
CA GLY A 4 -39.85 7.13 -42.32
C GLY A 4 -38.43 7.01 -41.77
N ALA A 5 -38.37 6.76 -40.46
CA ALA A 5 -37.20 6.26 -39.77
C ALA A 5 -37.14 4.73 -39.96
N ASP A 6 -36.01 4.22 -40.43
CA ASP A 6 -35.67 2.81 -40.30
C ASP A 6 -34.33 2.68 -39.58
N GLY A 7 -34.33 1.82 -38.56
CA GLY A 7 -33.22 1.57 -37.67
C GLY A 7 -32.32 0.47 -38.22
N GLY A 8 -31.01 0.64 -38.12
CA GLY A 8 -30.03 -0.38 -38.46
C GLY A 8 -28.83 -0.28 -37.53
N GLY A 9 -28.76 -1.21 -36.59
CA GLY A 9 -27.77 -1.24 -35.51
C GLY A 9 -26.32 -1.33 -35.98
N GLY A 10 -25.45 -0.77 -35.15
CA GLY A 10 -24.01 -0.83 -35.31
C GLY A 10 -23.49 -2.27 -35.22
N ALA A 11 -22.63 -2.62 -36.17
CA ALA A 11 -21.71 -3.74 -36.02
C ALA A 11 -20.33 -3.14 -35.72
N ALA A 12 -19.99 -3.07 -34.44
CA ALA A 12 -18.60 -2.87 -34.02
C ALA A 12 -17.83 -4.13 -34.44
N VAL A 13 -16.84 -3.96 -35.30
CA VAL A 13 -15.99 -5.04 -35.80
C VAL A 13 -15.17 -5.54 -34.62
N ALA A 14 -15.44 -6.75 -34.15
CA ALA A 14 -14.66 -7.41 -33.12
C ALA A 14 -13.27 -7.73 -33.70
N VAL A 15 -12.23 -7.20 -33.06
CA VAL A 15 -10.85 -7.55 -33.39
C VAL A 15 -10.57 -8.88 -32.69
N GLU A 16 -10.50 -9.94 -33.49
CA GLU A 16 -10.13 -11.28 -33.04
C GLU A 16 -8.64 -11.27 -32.65
N SER A 17 -8.38 -11.27 -31.34
CA SER A 17 -7.01 -11.40 -30.83
C SER A 17 -6.55 -12.84 -31.03
N ALA A 18 -5.55 -13.00 -31.89
CA ALA A 18 -4.89 -14.26 -32.19
C ALA A 18 -4.46 -14.99 -30.91
N GLU A 19 -4.74 -16.29 -30.86
CA GLU A 19 -4.33 -17.19 -29.79
C GLU A 19 -2.80 -17.29 -29.73
N GLY A 20 -2.20 -16.59 -28.76
CA GLY A 20 -0.83 -16.80 -28.34
C GLY A 20 -0.75 -18.02 -27.42
N GLY A 21 0.18 -18.93 -27.71
CA GLY A 21 0.45 -20.15 -26.92
C GLY A 21 0.75 -19.87 -25.44
N PRO A 22 0.98 -20.92 -24.61
CA PRO A 22 1.00 -20.79 -23.15
C PRO A 22 2.03 -19.74 -22.73
N LEU A 23 1.52 -18.55 -22.41
CA LEU A 23 2.28 -17.47 -21.84
C LEU A 23 2.78 -17.98 -20.50
N GLU A 24 4.09 -17.81 -20.33
CA GLU A 24 4.85 -18.12 -19.13
C GLU A 24 4.06 -17.83 -17.85
N ASP A 25 4.13 -18.76 -16.90
CA ASP A 25 3.48 -18.76 -15.59
C ASP A 25 3.60 -17.39 -14.90
N GLY A 26 2.61 -16.53 -15.15
CA GLY A 26 2.53 -15.21 -14.57
C GLY A 26 2.23 -15.34 -13.09
N PHE A 27 2.97 -14.62 -12.25
CA PHE A 27 2.69 -14.59 -10.82
C PHE A 27 1.22 -14.29 -10.56
N VAL A 28 0.57 -15.16 -9.77
CA VAL A 28 -0.81 -14.95 -9.34
C VAL A 28 -0.87 -13.66 -8.50
N PRO A 29 -1.87 -12.78 -8.71
CA PRO A 29 -2.02 -11.56 -7.92
C PRO A 29 -2.03 -11.86 -6.42
N SER A 30 -1.25 -11.10 -5.65
CA SER A 30 -1.18 -11.25 -4.20
C SER A 30 -2.35 -10.53 -3.52
N ALA A 31 -2.91 -11.14 -2.48
CA ALA A 31 -3.89 -10.49 -1.60
C ALA A 31 -3.32 -9.22 -0.95
N LEU A 32 -2.01 -9.18 -0.67
CA LEU A 32 -1.36 -7.98 -0.12
C LEU A 32 -1.39 -6.77 -1.06
N GLY A 33 -1.68 -6.99 -2.35
CA GLY A 33 -1.83 -5.93 -3.34
C GLY A 33 -3.25 -5.36 -3.45
N THR A 34 -4.22 -5.87 -2.70
CA THR A 34 -5.63 -5.45 -2.82
C THR A 34 -6.05 -4.56 -1.66
N ARG A 35 -6.90 -3.56 -1.94
CA ARG A 35 -7.44 -2.68 -0.91
C ARG A 35 -8.33 -3.46 0.05
N GLU A 36 -9.11 -4.39 -0.47
CA GLU A 36 -10.07 -5.21 0.29
C GLU A 36 -9.36 -6.02 1.38
N HIS A 37 -8.12 -6.48 1.13
CA HIS A 37 -7.31 -7.13 2.15
C HIS A 37 -6.96 -6.17 3.29
N TRP A 38 -6.48 -4.98 2.97
CA TRP A 38 -6.07 -3.99 3.97
C TRP A 38 -7.24 -3.38 4.74
N ASP A 39 -8.40 -3.20 4.11
CA ASP A 39 -9.63 -2.78 4.79
C ASP A 39 -10.02 -3.80 5.88
N ALA A 40 -9.97 -5.10 5.55
CA ALA A 40 -10.27 -6.17 6.51
C ALA A 40 -9.24 -6.27 7.64
N VAL A 41 -7.95 -6.05 7.34
CA VAL A 41 -6.88 -5.99 8.35
C VAL A 41 -7.11 -4.82 9.30
N TYR A 42 -7.41 -3.64 8.76
CA TYR A 42 -7.67 -2.43 9.54
C TYR A 42 -8.88 -2.61 10.47
N GLU A 43 -10.00 -3.15 9.98
CA GLU A 43 -11.19 -3.40 10.81
C GLU A 43 -10.88 -4.32 12.00
N ARG A 44 -10.12 -5.40 11.76
CA ARG A 44 -9.70 -6.34 12.80
C ARG A 44 -8.78 -5.67 13.84
N GLU A 45 -7.79 -4.92 13.39
CA GLU A 45 -6.85 -4.23 14.29
C GLU A 45 -7.57 -3.17 15.12
N LEU A 46 -8.50 -2.42 14.51
CA LEU A 46 -9.31 -1.43 15.21
C LEU A 46 -10.19 -2.08 16.29
N GLN A 47 -10.83 -3.21 16.00
CA GLN A 47 -11.59 -3.95 17.00
C GLN A 47 -10.68 -4.43 18.14
N THR A 48 -9.52 -4.99 17.82
CA THR A 48 -8.55 -5.48 18.81
C THR A 48 -8.07 -4.35 19.73
N PHE A 49 -7.79 -3.16 19.16
CA PHE A 49 -7.45 -1.98 19.93
C PHE A 49 -8.57 -1.55 20.88
N GLN A 50 -9.83 -1.56 20.41
CA GLN A 50 -10.98 -1.18 21.24
C GLN A 50 -11.22 -2.15 22.40
N GLU A 51 -11.01 -3.46 22.19
CA GLU A 51 -11.28 -4.49 23.18
C GLU A 51 -10.12 -4.67 24.18
N TYR A 52 -8.88 -4.59 23.71
CA TYR A 52 -7.70 -4.97 24.50
C TYR A 52 -6.64 -3.87 24.64
N GLY A 53 -6.78 -2.76 23.91
CA GLY A 53 -5.75 -1.71 23.86
C GLY A 53 -4.51 -2.09 23.07
N ASP A 54 -4.59 -3.13 22.23
CA ASP A 54 -3.48 -3.56 21.38
C ASP A 54 -3.26 -2.56 20.23
N THR A 55 -2.07 -1.95 20.19
CA THR A 55 -1.68 -0.94 19.20
C THR A 55 -1.33 -1.52 17.82
N GLY A 56 -1.44 -2.84 17.66
CA GLY A 56 -1.22 -3.53 16.39
C GLY A 56 0.22 -4.00 16.19
N GLU A 57 0.43 -4.70 15.08
CA GLU A 57 1.66 -5.43 14.79
C GLU A 57 2.73 -4.55 14.10
N ILE A 58 4.00 -4.83 14.44
CA ILE A 58 5.17 -4.30 13.71
C ILE A 58 5.60 -5.33 12.66
N TRP A 59 5.10 -5.18 11.44
CA TRP A 59 5.24 -6.17 10.34
C TRP A 59 6.69 -6.58 10.01
N PHE A 60 7.64 -5.65 10.06
CA PHE A 60 9.06 -5.93 9.79
C PHE A 60 9.91 -6.07 11.07
N GLY A 61 9.27 -6.00 12.24
CA GLY A 61 9.90 -5.99 13.56
C GLY A 61 10.73 -4.75 13.86
N GLU A 62 10.99 -4.53 15.15
CA GLU A 62 11.77 -3.40 15.65
C GLU A 62 13.23 -3.41 15.16
N GLU A 63 13.79 -4.59 14.87
CA GLU A 63 15.16 -4.69 14.37
C GLU A 63 15.33 -4.01 13.00
N SER A 64 14.36 -4.20 12.10
CA SER A 64 14.40 -3.59 10.76
C SER A 64 14.34 -2.07 10.84
N MET A 65 13.49 -1.55 11.71
CA MET A 65 13.39 -0.13 12.02
C MET A 65 14.72 0.43 12.58
N ASN A 66 15.29 -0.23 13.58
CA ASN A 66 16.56 0.16 14.19
C ASN A 66 17.71 0.18 13.17
N ARG A 67 17.74 -0.76 12.23
CA ARG A 67 18.74 -0.79 11.15
C ARG A 67 18.60 0.43 10.23
N LEU A 68 17.37 0.84 9.90
CA LEU A 68 17.11 2.02 9.07
C LEU A 68 17.55 3.31 9.78
N ILE A 69 17.20 3.46 11.06
CA ILE A 69 17.65 4.58 11.89
C ILE A 69 19.18 4.69 11.91
N ARG A 70 19.89 3.59 12.19
CA ARG A 70 21.36 3.57 12.20
C ARG A 70 21.95 3.92 10.84
N TRP A 71 21.32 3.47 9.76
CA TRP A 71 21.72 3.84 8.41
C TRP A 71 21.58 5.36 8.18
N MET A 72 20.45 5.96 8.57
CA MET A 72 20.23 7.40 8.45
C MET A 72 21.23 8.23 9.26
N GLN A 73 21.52 7.81 10.50
CA GLN A 73 22.54 8.44 11.36
C GLN A 73 23.93 8.37 10.72
N LYS A 74 24.32 7.20 10.20
CA LYS A 74 25.61 6.99 9.52
C LYS A 74 25.75 7.90 8.30
N HIS A 75 24.66 8.09 7.56
CA HIS A 75 24.63 8.94 6.37
C HIS A 75 24.36 10.41 6.68
N LYS A 76 24.18 10.79 7.95
CA LYS A 76 23.95 12.16 8.41
C LYS A 76 22.80 12.84 7.66
N ILE A 77 21.70 12.12 7.50
CA ILE A 77 20.48 12.69 6.91
C ILE A 77 20.07 13.92 7.74
N PRO A 78 19.84 15.09 7.11
CA PRO A 78 19.42 16.30 7.83
C PRO A 78 18.14 16.07 8.64
N LEU A 79 18.04 16.67 9.83
CA LEU A 79 16.87 16.49 10.70
C LEU A 79 15.61 17.16 10.14
N ASP A 80 15.79 18.13 9.23
CA ASP A 80 14.73 18.83 8.49
C ASP A 80 14.41 18.18 7.13
N ALA A 81 15.03 17.04 6.82
CA ALA A 81 14.74 16.30 5.61
C ALA A 81 13.29 15.80 5.63
N SER A 82 12.60 15.96 4.50
CA SER A 82 11.26 15.39 4.34
C SER A 82 11.34 13.87 4.16
N MET A 83 10.52 13.14 4.92
CA MET A 83 10.43 11.68 4.87
C MET A 83 9.00 11.25 4.55
N LEU A 84 8.87 10.16 3.78
CA LEU A 84 7.61 9.50 3.48
C LEU A 84 7.73 8.03 3.86
N ASP A 85 6.86 7.57 4.75
CA ASP A 85 6.70 6.16 5.09
C ASP A 85 5.51 5.57 4.33
N ILE A 86 5.75 4.56 3.50
CA ILE A 86 4.74 3.94 2.64
C ILE A 86 4.33 2.61 3.26
N GLY A 87 3.04 2.45 3.56
CA GLY A 87 2.56 1.27 4.28
C GLY A 87 2.93 1.31 5.77
N THR A 88 2.82 2.50 6.38
CA THR A 88 3.24 2.78 7.78
C THR A 88 2.46 1.98 8.85
N GLY A 89 1.33 1.36 8.47
CA GLY A 89 0.50 0.60 9.40
C GLY A 89 0.05 1.48 10.59
N ASN A 90 0.37 1.04 11.81
CA ASN A 90 0.10 1.78 13.04
C ASN A 90 0.98 3.03 13.25
N GLY A 91 1.96 3.28 12.39
CA GLY A 91 2.79 4.49 12.43
C GLY A 91 3.98 4.44 13.38
N VAL A 92 4.29 3.28 13.99
CA VAL A 92 5.35 3.18 15.02
C VAL A 92 6.70 3.70 14.53
N PHE A 93 7.06 3.48 13.27
CA PHE A 93 8.32 3.97 12.72
C PHE A 93 8.41 5.50 12.72
N LEU A 94 7.32 6.18 12.38
CA LEU A 94 7.27 7.64 12.39
C LEU A 94 7.33 8.19 13.82
N VAL A 95 6.68 7.53 14.78
CA VAL A 95 6.77 7.89 16.20
C VAL A 95 8.22 7.77 16.70
N GLU A 96 8.87 6.64 16.41
CA GLU A 96 10.26 6.38 16.81
C GLU A 96 11.25 7.36 16.18
N LEU A 97 11.04 7.74 14.92
CA LEU A 97 11.82 8.80 14.29
C LEU A 97 11.68 10.13 15.04
N VAL A 98 10.45 10.55 15.34
CA VAL A 98 10.21 11.80 16.09
C VAL A 98 10.87 11.76 17.46
N ASP A 99 10.74 10.65 18.19
CA ASP A 99 11.36 10.48 19.52
C ASP A 99 12.89 10.59 19.45
N LEU A 100 13.51 9.96 18.45
CA LEU A 100 14.95 10.07 18.22
C LEU A 100 15.40 11.49 17.89
N TYR A 101 14.63 12.19 17.05
CA TYR A 101 14.92 13.59 16.69
C TYR A 101 14.71 14.53 17.87
N TRP A 102 13.72 14.26 18.72
CA TRP A 102 13.47 15.03 19.94
C TRP A 102 14.63 14.93 20.92
N PHE A 103 15.17 13.73 21.16
CA PHE A 103 16.33 13.53 22.03
C PHE A 103 17.62 14.17 21.52
N LEU A 104 17.74 14.45 20.21
CA LEU A 104 18.91 15.12 19.63
C LEU A 104 18.85 16.65 19.72
N LEU A 105 17.68 17.22 20.04
CA LEU A 105 17.45 18.67 20.12
C LEU A 105 17.29 19.19 21.56
N ALA A 106 17.12 18.30 22.54
CA ALA A 106 17.07 18.61 23.98
C ALA A 106 18.45 18.50 24.63
#